data_AF-A0A964NDD5-F1
#
_entry.id   AF-A0A964NDD5-F1
#
_cell.length_a   1.000
_cell.length_b   1.000
_cell.length_c   1.000
_cell.angle_alpha   90.00
_cell.angle_beta   90.00
_cell.angle_gamma   90.00
#
_symmetry.space_group_name_H-M   'P 1'
#
loop_
_entity.id
_entity.type
_entity.pdbx_description
1 polymer ?
#
loop_
_entity_poly.entity_id
_entity_poly.type
_entity_poly.pdbx_seq_one_letter_code
_entity_poly.pdbx_strand_id
1 'polypeptide(L)'
;MAYGEKLIDHYENPRNIGSMDKHATDVGTGLVGAPACGDVMKLQIKVSPDGIIEDAKFKTFGCGSAIASSSLVTEWVKGKTLDEAESIKNTQIAQHLALPPVKIHCSVLAEDAIKAAIADYRKKAGTMPRTESAAAVKVAAE
;
A
#
# COMPACT_ATOMS: atom_id res chain seq x y z
N MET A 1 -26.59 10.45 -4.81
CA MET A 1 -25.14 10.66 -4.94
C MET A 1 -24.52 9.34 -5.38
N ALA A 2 -24.14 9.26 -6.65
CA ALA A 2 -23.39 8.13 -7.20
C ALA A 2 -21.91 8.36 -6.90
N TYR A 3 -21.17 7.28 -6.65
CA TYR A 3 -19.72 7.31 -6.48
C TYR A 3 -19.03 8.04 -7.63
N GLY A 4 -17.86 8.66 -7.38
CA GLY A 4 -17.12 9.37 -8.41
C GLY A 4 -16.74 8.46 -9.59
N GLU A 5 -16.78 8.96 -10.81
CA GLU A 5 -16.51 8.18 -12.03
C GLU A 5 -15.18 7.44 -11.99
N LYS A 6 -14.15 8.09 -11.44
CA LYS A 6 -12.82 7.47 -11.24
C LYS A 6 -12.85 6.28 -10.31
N LEU A 7 -13.62 6.35 -9.22
CA LEU A 7 -13.75 5.25 -8.28
C LEU A 7 -14.42 4.06 -8.95
N ILE A 8 -15.49 4.31 -9.71
CA ILE A 8 -16.21 3.28 -10.45
C ILE A 8 -15.29 2.65 -11.50
N ASP A 9 -14.55 3.46 -12.25
CA ASP A 9 -13.63 2.97 -13.27
C ASP A 9 -12.53 2.05 -12.70
N HIS A 10 -11.90 2.42 -11.58
CA HIS A 10 -10.94 1.53 -10.90
C HIS A 10 -11.58 0.32 -10.23
N TYR A 11 -12.89 0.36 -9.94
CA TYR A 11 -13.62 -0.78 -9.39
C TYR A 11 -14.05 -1.77 -10.47
N GLU A 12 -14.54 -1.29 -11.62
CA GLU A 12 -14.97 -2.11 -12.75
C GLU A 12 -13.80 -2.63 -13.58
N ASN A 13 -12.77 -1.81 -13.76
CA ASN A 13 -11.56 -2.13 -14.53
C ASN A 13 -10.29 -2.00 -13.68
N PRO A 14 -10.15 -2.73 -12.57
CA PRO A 14 -8.99 -2.64 -11.68
C PRO A 14 -7.68 -3.00 -12.42
N ARG A 15 -6.69 -2.13 -12.30
CA ARG A 15 -5.39 -2.26 -12.97
C ARG A 15 -4.39 -2.97 -12.09
N ASN A 16 -3.58 -3.85 -12.68
CA ASN A 16 -2.48 -4.51 -11.98
C ASN A 16 -2.90 -5.45 -10.83
N ILE A 17 -4.06 -6.08 -10.97
CA ILE A 17 -4.40 -7.23 -10.13
C ILE A 17 -3.40 -8.35 -10.37
N GLY A 18 -2.84 -8.89 -9.29
CA GLY A 18 -1.99 -10.06 -9.38
C GLY A 18 -1.10 -10.25 -8.17
N SER A 19 -0.14 -11.15 -8.32
CA SER A 19 0.90 -11.33 -7.32
C SER A 19 2.24 -11.54 -7.99
N MET A 20 3.30 -11.24 -7.25
CA MET A 20 4.69 -11.49 -7.60
C MET A 20 5.28 -12.53 -6.66
N ASP A 21 6.45 -13.06 -7.02
CA ASP A 21 7.20 -13.93 -6.11
C ASP A 21 7.65 -13.13 -4.88
N LYS A 22 7.23 -13.59 -3.71
CA LYS A 22 7.56 -12.98 -2.42
C LYS A 22 9.01 -13.25 -1.99
N HIS A 23 9.64 -14.26 -2.58
CA HIS A 23 11.01 -14.69 -2.27
C HIS A 23 12.07 -13.94 -3.07
N ALA A 24 11.66 -13.23 -4.13
CA ALA A 24 12.56 -12.41 -4.92
C ALA A 24 13.09 -11.24 -4.09
N THR A 25 14.39 -10.96 -4.20
CA THR A 25 15.09 -9.92 -3.42
C THR A 25 14.75 -8.51 -3.88
N ASP A 26 14.35 -8.37 -5.15
CA ASP A 26 13.91 -7.15 -5.81
C ASP A 26 12.41 -6.83 -5.57
N VAL A 27 11.69 -7.71 -4.85
CA VAL A 27 10.26 -7.56 -4.58
C VAL A 27 9.98 -7.25 -3.11
N GLY A 28 9.38 -6.09 -2.86
CA GLY A 28 8.80 -5.71 -1.57
C GLY A 28 7.35 -6.14 -1.46
N THR A 29 6.95 -6.71 -0.33
CA THR A 29 5.57 -7.15 -0.07
C THR A 29 5.00 -6.50 1.20
N GLY A 30 3.97 -5.70 1.03
CA GLY A 30 3.17 -5.14 2.12
C GLY A 30 1.83 -5.87 2.24
N LEU A 31 1.56 -6.43 3.41
CA LEU A 31 0.24 -6.98 3.76
C LEU A 31 -0.30 -6.19 4.94
N VAL A 32 -1.39 -5.46 4.73
CA VAL A 32 -2.00 -4.57 5.72
C VAL A 32 -3.51 -4.80 5.78
N GLY A 33 -4.12 -4.34 6.86
CA GLY A 33 -5.53 -4.56 7.16
C GLY A 33 -5.76 -5.77 8.05
N ALA A 34 -7.02 -5.97 8.43
CA ALA A 34 -7.42 -7.01 9.37
C ALA A 34 -8.70 -7.70 8.87
N PRO A 35 -8.77 -9.04 8.90
CA PRO A 35 -9.98 -9.76 8.52
C PRO A 35 -11.22 -9.32 9.31
N ALA A 36 -11.03 -8.91 10.58
CA ALA A 36 -12.10 -8.41 11.44
C ALA A 36 -12.75 -7.11 10.92
N CYS A 37 -12.02 -6.30 10.17
CA CYS A 37 -12.53 -5.05 9.58
C CYS A 37 -13.11 -5.27 8.17
N GLY A 38 -12.98 -6.47 7.61
CA GLY A 38 -13.44 -6.80 6.26
C GLY A 38 -12.56 -6.27 5.12
N ASP A 39 -11.51 -5.49 5.43
CA ASP A 39 -10.58 -4.93 4.46
C ASP A 39 -9.14 -5.45 4.72
N VAL A 40 -8.58 -6.14 3.73
CA VAL A 40 -7.21 -6.67 3.72
C VAL A 40 -6.58 -6.39 2.37
N MET A 41 -5.44 -5.70 2.36
CA MET A 41 -4.73 -5.32 1.16
C MET A 41 -3.33 -5.93 1.16
N LYS A 42 -2.99 -6.61 0.06
CA LYS A 42 -1.64 -7.05 -0.28
C LYS A 42 -1.13 -6.23 -1.47
N LEU A 43 -0.07 -5.47 -1.26
CA LEU A 43 0.65 -4.73 -2.29
C LEU A 43 2.03 -5.34 -2.47
N GLN A 44 2.43 -5.55 -3.72
CA GLN A 44 3.78 -6.01 -4.06
C GLN A 44 4.37 -5.05 -5.07
N ILE A 45 5.59 -4.59 -4.80
CA ILE A 45 6.34 -3.69 -5.69
C ILE A 45 7.63 -4.40 -6.12
N LYS A 46 7.99 -4.28 -7.38
CA LYS A 46 9.26 -4.73 -7.95
C LYS A 46 10.12 -3.51 -8.19
N VAL A 47 11.33 -3.52 -7.64
CA VAL A 47 12.25 -2.38 -7.66
C VAL A 47 13.46 -2.74 -8.53
N SER A 48 13.84 -1.84 -9.43
CA SER A 48 15.05 -1.98 -10.24
C SER A 48 16.30 -1.76 -9.39
N PRO A 49 17.49 -2.16 -9.88
CA PRO A 49 18.76 -1.85 -9.23
C PRO A 49 19.00 -0.35 -9.01
N ASP A 50 18.37 0.51 -9.81
CA ASP A 50 18.46 1.98 -9.71
C ASP A 50 17.53 2.56 -8.62
N GLY A 51 16.75 1.71 -7.92
CA GLY A 51 15.83 2.13 -6.87
C GLY A 51 14.48 2.64 -7.39
N ILE A 52 14.13 2.33 -8.63
CA ILE A 52 12.87 2.75 -9.29
C ILE A 52 11.90 1.57 -9.28
N ILE A 53 10.62 1.83 -8.98
CA ILE A 53 9.58 0.78 -9.00
C ILE A 53 9.20 0.49 -10.46
N GLU A 54 9.57 -0.68 -10.98
CA GLU A 54 9.28 -1.10 -12.36
C GLU A 54 7.84 -1.61 -12.51
N ASP A 55 7.37 -2.38 -11.53
CA ASP A 55 6.04 -2.96 -11.54
C ASP A 55 5.46 -2.98 -10.13
N ALA A 56 4.14 -2.96 -10.05
CA ALA A 56 3.40 -3.01 -8.81
C ALA A 56 2.15 -3.82 -9.07
N LYS A 57 1.88 -4.80 -8.20
CA LYS A 57 0.70 -5.66 -8.25
C LYS A 57 0.00 -5.66 -6.92
N PHE A 58 -1.32 -5.74 -6.96
CA PHE A 58 -2.11 -5.81 -5.73
C PHE A 58 -3.09 -6.98 -5.73
N LYS A 59 -3.45 -7.40 -4.51
CA LYS A 59 -4.63 -8.21 -4.21
C LYS A 59 -5.28 -7.61 -2.99
N THR A 60 -6.54 -7.22 -3.12
CA THR A 60 -7.30 -6.64 -2.01
C THR A 60 -8.58 -7.45 -1.84
N PHE A 61 -8.96 -7.66 -0.58
CA PHE A 61 -10.28 -8.13 -0.18
C PHE A 61 -10.90 -7.00 0.62
N GLY A 62 -12.06 -6.50 0.20
CA GLY A 62 -12.68 -5.36 0.85
C GLY A 62 -13.77 -4.73 0.04
N CYS A 63 -14.23 -3.56 0.49
CA CYS A 63 -15.25 -2.80 -0.22
C CYS A 63 -14.73 -2.23 -1.56
N GLY A 64 -15.65 -1.86 -2.47
CA GLY A 64 -15.27 -1.33 -3.80
C GLY A 64 -14.34 -0.11 -3.75
N SER A 65 -14.45 0.73 -2.70
CA SER A 65 -13.53 1.84 -2.45
C SER A 65 -12.11 1.39 -2.11
N ALA A 66 -11.95 0.27 -1.41
CA ALA A 66 -10.64 -0.32 -1.14
C ALA A 66 -10.01 -0.87 -2.42
N ILE A 67 -10.77 -1.57 -3.27
CA ILE A 67 -10.30 -2.05 -4.59
C ILE A 67 -9.85 -0.87 -5.46
N ALA A 68 -10.67 0.18 -5.54
CA ALA A 68 -10.35 1.37 -6.32
C ALA A 68 -9.08 2.08 -5.81
N SER A 69 -8.95 2.20 -4.48
CA SER A 69 -7.77 2.81 -3.85
C SER A 69 -6.50 1.99 -4.08
N SER A 70 -6.59 0.66 -3.98
CA SER A 70 -5.48 -0.25 -4.27
C SER A 70 -5.03 -0.17 -5.73
N SER A 71 -5.99 -0.15 -6.67
CA SER A 71 -5.70 -0.02 -8.10
C SER A 71 -5.03 1.31 -8.44
N LEU A 72 -5.54 2.42 -7.90
CA LEU A 72 -4.95 3.75 -8.15
C LEU A 72 -3.51 3.83 -7.64
N VAL A 73 -3.27 3.32 -6.43
CA VAL A 73 -1.93 3.34 -5.84
C VAL A 73 -0.93 2.53 -6.66
N THR A 74 -1.31 1.37 -7.20
CA THR A 74 -0.39 0.60 -8.06
C THR A 74 0.04 1.33 -9.31
N GLU A 75 -0.80 2.22 -9.85
CA GLU A 75 -0.41 3.05 -11.00
C GLU A 75 0.49 4.22 -10.57
N TRP A 76 0.20 4.83 -9.43
CA TRP A 76 0.97 5.97 -8.94
C TRP A 76 2.39 5.61 -8.52
N VAL A 77 2.60 4.44 -7.94
CA VAL A 77 3.93 4.02 -7.48
C VAL A 77 4.83 3.57 -8.63
N LYS A 78 4.27 3.18 -9.78
CA LYS A 78 5.06 2.75 -10.94
C LYS A 78 5.87 3.91 -11.52
N GLY A 79 7.14 3.66 -11.81
CA GLY A 79 8.07 4.64 -12.34
C GLY A 79 8.56 5.66 -11.31
N LYS A 80 8.15 5.55 -10.04
CA LYS A 80 8.64 6.38 -8.94
C LYS A 80 9.79 5.70 -8.20
N THR A 81 10.63 6.51 -7.57
CA THR A 81 11.58 6.04 -6.57
C THR A 81 10.86 5.62 -5.27
N LEU A 82 11.55 4.88 -4.41
CA LEU A 82 10.99 4.48 -3.11
C LEU A 82 10.59 5.69 -2.25
N ASP A 83 11.40 6.73 -2.22
CA ASP A 83 11.13 7.92 -1.40
C ASP A 83 9.93 8.72 -1.94
N GLU A 84 9.80 8.82 -3.27
CA GLU A 84 8.62 9.42 -3.89
C GLU A 84 7.36 8.61 -3.63
N ALA A 85 7.43 7.28 -3.70
CA ALA A 85 6.31 6.40 -3.39
C ALA A 85 5.91 6.53 -1.91
N GLU A 86 6.88 6.61 -1.00
CA GLU A 86 6.64 6.82 0.44
C GLU A 86 6.03 8.21 0.76
N SER A 87 6.25 9.19 -0.11
CA SER A 87 5.67 10.54 0.03
C SER A 87 4.18 10.62 -0.31
N ILE A 88 3.60 9.59 -0.94
CA ILE A 88 2.18 9.53 -1.31
C ILE A 88 1.34 9.45 -0.04
N LYS A 89 0.42 10.41 0.13
CA LYS A 89 -0.45 10.49 1.30
C LYS A 89 -1.88 10.03 1.01
N ASN A 90 -2.53 9.47 2.01
CA ASN A 90 -3.94 9.10 1.98
C ASN A 90 -4.86 10.25 1.55
N THR A 91 -4.51 11.50 1.89
CA THR A 91 -5.31 12.68 1.52
C THR A 91 -5.33 12.90 0.02
N GLN A 92 -4.23 12.65 -0.68
CA GLN A 92 -4.15 12.75 -2.14
C GLN A 92 -5.00 11.67 -2.81
N ILE A 93 -4.95 10.45 -2.30
CA ILE A 93 -5.74 9.31 -2.79
C ILE A 93 -7.25 9.60 -2.58
N ALA A 94 -7.63 10.03 -1.38
CA ALA A 94 -9.01 10.34 -1.04
C ALA A 94 -9.59 11.47 -1.88
N GLN A 95 -8.81 12.54 -2.11
CA GLN A 95 -9.21 13.64 -2.98
C GLN A 95 -9.33 13.19 -4.44
N HIS A 96 -8.39 12.38 -4.93
CA HIS A 96 -8.39 11.93 -6.32
C HIS A 96 -9.60 11.04 -6.64
N LEU A 97 -9.98 10.16 -5.71
CA LEU A 97 -11.13 9.27 -5.83
C LEU A 97 -12.45 9.91 -5.34
N ALA A 98 -12.41 11.17 -4.90
CA ALA A 98 -13.54 11.88 -4.29
C ALA A 98 -14.23 11.03 -3.21
N LEU A 99 -13.45 10.42 -2.33
CA LEU A 99 -13.97 9.53 -1.29
C LEU A 99 -14.83 10.32 -0.30
N PRO A 100 -16.03 9.81 0.06
CA PRO A 100 -16.80 10.40 1.13
C PRO A 100 -16.06 10.22 2.48
N PRO A 101 -16.29 11.09 3.47
CA PRO A 101 -15.55 11.06 4.76
C PRO A 101 -15.55 9.69 5.46
N VAL A 102 -16.63 8.93 5.32
CA VAL A 102 -16.79 7.58 5.91
C VAL A 102 -15.86 6.51 5.28
N LYS A 103 -15.27 6.77 4.11
CA LYS A 103 -14.39 5.84 3.38
C LYS A 103 -12.91 6.25 3.38
N ILE A 104 -12.51 7.25 4.17
CA ILE A 104 -11.11 7.69 4.27
C ILE A 104 -10.19 6.56 4.79
N HIS A 105 -10.70 5.60 5.57
CA HIS A 105 -9.90 4.45 6.00
C HIS A 105 -9.34 3.63 4.82
N CYS A 106 -10.01 3.61 3.65
CA CYS A 106 -9.52 2.93 2.46
C CYS A 106 -8.27 3.59 1.88
N SER A 107 -8.15 4.93 1.98
CA SER A 107 -6.95 5.63 1.52
C SER A 107 -5.80 5.51 2.53
N VAL A 108 -6.10 5.43 3.83
CA VAL A 108 -5.10 5.12 4.88
C VAL A 108 -4.54 3.72 4.68
N LEU A 109 -5.40 2.73 4.44
CA LEU A 109 -4.98 1.35 4.14
C LEU A 109 -4.03 1.30 2.94
N ALA A 110 -4.32 2.07 1.90
CA ALA A 110 -3.49 2.11 0.69
C ALA A 110 -2.13 2.77 0.95
N GLU A 111 -2.07 3.86 1.74
CA GLU A 111 -0.81 4.49 2.18
C GLU A 111 0.02 3.52 3.02
N ASP A 112 -0.59 2.85 4.00
CA ASP A 112 0.09 1.88 4.86
C ASP A 112 0.64 0.69 4.07
N ALA A 113 -0.08 0.25 3.02
CA ALA A 113 0.38 -0.81 2.14
C ALA A 113 1.66 -0.43 1.39
N ILE A 114 1.78 0.82 0.92
CA ILE A 114 2.99 1.33 0.26
C ILE A 114 4.17 1.28 1.23
N LYS A 115 4.01 1.86 2.42
CA LYS A 115 5.06 1.90 3.43
C LYS A 115 5.50 0.50 3.84
N ALA A 116 4.56 -0.42 4.03
CA ALA A 116 4.86 -1.81 4.37
C ALA A 116 5.64 -2.51 3.24
N ALA A 117 5.26 -2.30 1.98
CA ALA A 117 5.96 -2.90 0.83
C ALA A 117 7.39 -2.36 0.67
N ILE A 118 7.59 -1.05 0.84
CA ILE A 118 8.90 -0.42 0.81
C ILE A 118 9.77 -0.89 1.98
N ALA A 119 9.20 -0.99 3.18
CA ALA A 119 9.91 -1.48 4.36
C ALA A 119 10.38 -2.93 4.19
N ASP A 120 9.54 -3.81 3.63
CA ASP A 120 9.91 -5.19 3.31
C ASP A 120 11.04 -5.25 2.28
N TYR A 121 10.97 -4.43 1.22
CA TYR A 121 12.06 -4.31 0.24
C TYR A 121 13.37 -3.84 0.89
N ARG A 122 13.36 -2.73 1.62
CA ARG A 122 14.55 -2.18 2.32
C ARG A 122 15.16 -3.21 3.28
N LYS A 123 14.32 -4.00 3.98
CA LYS A 123 14.76 -5.09 4.86
C LYS A 123 15.46 -6.22 4.08
N LYS A 124 14.92 -6.62 2.92
CA LYS A 124 15.53 -7.65 2.04
C LYS A 124 16.82 -7.16 1.38
N ALA A 125 16.85 -5.91 0.96
CA ALA A 125 18.01 -5.28 0.33
C ALA A 125 19.15 -4.94 1.32
N GLY A 126 18.98 -5.23 2.63
CA GLY A 126 19.98 -4.94 3.65
C GLY A 126 20.18 -3.45 3.94
N THR A 127 19.31 -2.59 3.42
CA THR A 127 19.34 -1.13 3.52
C THR A 127 18.30 -0.64 4.52
N MET A 128 18.44 -1.04 5.79
CA MET A 128 17.73 -0.35 6.88
C MET A 128 18.72 0.55 7.63
N PRO A 129 18.40 1.84 7.83
CA PRO A 129 18.80 2.49 9.07
C PRO A 129 18.05 1.77 10.19
N ARG A 130 18.78 1.21 11.17
CA ARG A 130 18.19 0.73 12.43
C ARG A 130 17.40 1.88 13.05
N THR A 131 16.08 1.82 13.05
CA THR A 131 15.30 2.56 14.04
C THR A 131 15.05 1.60 15.20
N GLU A 132 15.85 1.75 16.25
CA GLU A 132 15.56 1.19 17.56
C GLU A 132 14.26 1.81 18.07
N SER A 133 13.21 1.00 18.23
CA SER A 133 12.22 1.19 19.29
C SER A 133 11.36 -0.06 19.47
N ALA A 134 11.81 -0.90 20.39
CA ALA A 134 10.95 -1.83 21.14
C ALA A 134 11.58 -2.01 22.53
N ALA A 135 11.63 -0.92 23.29
CA ALA A 135 11.91 -0.95 24.72
C ALA A 135 10.81 -0.19 25.46
N ALA A 136 10.40 -0.77 26.59
CA ALA A 136 9.52 -0.22 27.64
C ALA A 136 7.99 -0.41 27.50
N VAL A 137 7.52 -1.66 27.71
CA VAL A 137 6.43 -1.91 28.67
C VAL A 137 6.83 -3.10 29.55
N LYS A 138 7.64 -2.84 30.57
CA LYS A 138 7.66 -3.59 31.82
C LYS A 138 7.56 -2.56 32.94
N VAL A 139 6.33 -2.31 33.40
CA VAL A 139 6.09 -1.58 34.64
C VAL A 139 5.06 -2.37 35.45
N ALA A 140 5.54 -2.79 36.63
CA ALA A 140 4.83 -3.03 37.88
C ALA A 140 3.77 -4.15 37.97
N ALA A 141 4.18 -5.25 38.59
CA ALA A 141 3.37 -5.96 39.58
C ALA A 141 4.34 -6.67 40.54
N GLU A 142 4.84 -5.91 41.52
CA GLU A 142 5.14 -6.40 42.87
C GLU A 142 4.05 -5.86 43.79
#